data_AF-A0A2V8BFM1-F1
#
_entry.id   AF-A0A2V8BFM1-F1
#
_cell.length_a   1.000
_cell.length_b   1.000
_cell.length_c   1.000
_cell.angle_alpha   90.00
_cell.angle_beta   90.00
_cell.angle_gamma   90.00
#
_symmetry.space_group_name_H-M   'P 1'
#
loop_
_entity.id
_entity.type
_entity.pdbx_description
1 polymer ?
#
loop_
_entity_poly.entity_id
_entity_poly.type
_entity_poly.pdbx_seq_one_letter_code
_entity_poly.pdbx_strand_id
1 'polypeptide(L)'
;MDLHQALAGVPVVEIAPRIPVQTGPFGIKASPNGKFIAVTARESGQADFEGNTISIIDVDRARAGAAGAEAARVRVGTDDPNGQTRPFTVAWTPDGRQIIVANFRANNVSIVDLRLALAHDPRAEVARIPVTRPPEADGSVLPGRPKGTAVTSDGRYAVVSGGPRLDPGAPPSGTVWVIDLHARAVVATVTGVGNDPYGLAILEDEQD
;
A
#
# COMPACT_ATOMS: atom_id res chain seq x y z
N MET A 1 14.03 -13.91 -6.41
CA MET A 1 15.07 -14.07 -7.44
C MET A 1 16.15 -14.99 -6.91
N ASP A 2 16.84 -15.73 -7.78
CA ASP A 2 18.10 -16.37 -7.44
C ASP A 2 19.20 -15.30 -7.48
N LEU A 3 19.69 -14.90 -6.30
CA LEU A 3 20.70 -13.84 -6.18
C LEU A 3 22.04 -14.27 -6.77
N HIS A 4 22.40 -15.56 -6.67
CA HIS A 4 23.67 -16.04 -7.20
C HIS A 4 23.69 -15.97 -8.72
N GLN A 5 22.63 -16.44 -9.38
CA GLN A 5 22.50 -16.32 -10.83
C GLN A 5 22.45 -14.86 -11.28
N ALA A 6 21.79 -13.98 -10.52
CA ALA A 6 21.73 -12.55 -10.82
C ALA A 6 23.14 -11.92 -10.79
N LEU A 7 23.92 -12.23 -9.76
CA LEU A 7 25.31 -11.77 -9.62
C LEU A 7 26.23 -12.34 -10.70
N ALA A 8 25.88 -13.49 -11.28
CA ALA A 8 26.56 -14.08 -12.43
C ALA A 8 26.10 -13.49 -13.78
N GLY A 9 25.20 -12.51 -13.80
CA GLY A 9 24.71 -11.85 -15.02
C GLY A 9 23.72 -12.68 -15.84
N VAL A 10 23.13 -13.73 -15.26
CA VAL A 10 22.12 -14.55 -15.93
C VAL A 10 20.85 -13.70 -16.13
N PRO A 11 20.33 -13.57 -17.37
CA PRO A 11 19.07 -12.90 -17.60
C PRO A 11 17.91 -13.77 -17.08
N VAL A 12 16.96 -13.14 -16.39
CA VAL A 12 15.76 -13.79 -15.81
C VAL A 12 16.09 -14.89 -14.79
N VAL A 13 16.04 -14.52 -13.52
CA VAL A 13 16.42 -15.39 -12.38
C VAL A 13 15.23 -15.65 -11.45
N GLU A 14 14.08 -15.94 -12.05
CA GLU A 14 12.85 -16.25 -11.35
C GLU A 14 12.99 -17.62 -10.64
N ILE A 15 12.58 -17.69 -9.36
CA ILE A 15 12.65 -18.93 -8.54
C ILE A 15 11.25 -19.54 -8.31
N ALA A 16 10.25 -18.96 -8.94
CA ALA A 16 8.84 -19.31 -8.80
C ALA A 16 8.12 -18.89 -10.09
N PRO A 17 7.05 -19.59 -10.50
CA PRO A 17 6.21 -19.15 -11.61
C PRO A 17 5.61 -17.76 -11.37
N ARG A 18 5.31 -17.06 -12.48
CA ARG A 18 4.64 -15.76 -12.43
C ARG A 18 3.19 -15.91 -11.97
N ILE A 19 2.75 -15.03 -11.08
CA ILE A 19 1.38 -15.01 -10.57
C ILE A 19 0.66 -13.78 -11.13
N PRO A 20 -0.42 -13.96 -11.90
CA PRO A 20 -1.17 -12.83 -12.44
C PRO A 20 -1.94 -12.11 -11.32
N VAL A 21 -1.73 -10.80 -11.20
CA VAL A 21 -2.55 -9.90 -10.36
C VAL A 21 -3.55 -9.14 -11.24
N GLN A 22 -4.43 -8.32 -10.65
CA GLN A 22 -5.45 -7.59 -11.42
C GLN A 22 -4.84 -6.70 -12.53
N THR A 23 -3.91 -5.80 -12.18
CA THR A 23 -3.20 -4.95 -13.14
C THR A 23 -1.98 -4.32 -12.47
N GLY A 24 -0.89 -4.11 -13.21
CA GLY A 24 0.19 -3.21 -12.83
C GLY A 24 0.71 -3.31 -11.38
N PRO A 25 1.34 -4.44 -10.98
CA PRO A 25 1.89 -4.58 -9.64
C PRO A 25 2.90 -3.47 -9.33
N PHE A 26 2.77 -2.80 -8.19
CA PHE A 26 3.68 -1.72 -7.80
C PHE A 26 4.21 -1.85 -6.37
N GLY A 27 3.33 -1.71 -5.37
CA GLY A 27 3.69 -1.86 -3.96
C GLY A 27 3.77 -3.33 -3.59
N ILE A 28 4.98 -3.82 -3.30
CA ILE A 28 5.23 -5.22 -2.93
C ILE A 28 5.92 -5.26 -1.57
N LYS A 29 5.31 -5.94 -0.58
CA LYS A 29 5.91 -6.14 0.75
C LYS A 29 5.61 -7.52 1.32
N ALA A 30 6.64 -8.16 1.87
CA ALA A 30 6.49 -9.38 2.66
C ALA A 30 5.87 -9.09 4.03
N SER A 31 5.05 -10.01 4.52
CA SER A 31 4.59 -10.04 5.91
C SER A 31 5.78 -10.25 6.88
N PRO A 32 5.69 -9.83 8.16
CA PRO A 32 6.79 -9.95 9.11
C PRO A 32 7.35 -11.39 9.27
N ASN A 33 6.50 -12.41 9.17
CA ASN A 33 6.90 -13.81 9.24
C ASN A 33 7.35 -14.41 7.89
N GLY A 34 7.38 -13.63 6.82
CA GLY A 34 7.77 -14.04 5.47
C GLY A 34 6.83 -14.99 4.74
N LYS A 35 5.67 -15.38 5.31
CA LYS A 35 4.75 -16.35 4.70
C LYS A 35 3.92 -15.78 3.56
N PHE A 36 3.63 -14.48 3.62
CA PHE A 36 2.80 -13.80 2.64
C PHE A 36 3.51 -12.62 2.01
N ILE A 37 3.16 -12.29 0.77
CA ILE A 37 3.53 -11.05 0.10
C ILE A 37 2.24 -10.34 -0.31
N ALA A 38 2.08 -9.09 0.12
CA ALA A 38 1.00 -8.22 -0.34
C ALA A 38 1.48 -7.42 -1.55
N VAL A 39 0.65 -7.36 -2.60
CA VAL A 39 0.93 -6.70 -3.88
C VAL A 39 -0.22 -5.77 -4.25
N THR A 40 0.05 -4.49 -4.49
CA THR A 40 -0.99 -3.57 -5.00
C THR A 40 -1.20 -3.72 -6.50
N ALA A 41 -2.46 -3.66 -6.95
CA ALA A 41 -2.80 -3.55 -8.35
C ALA A 41 -2.99 -2.09 -8.76
N ARG A 42 -1.96 -1.44 -9.31
CA ARG A 42 -1.90 0.02 -9.48
C ARG A 42 -2.40 0.47 -10.86
N GLU A 43 -1.53 0.54 -11.87
CA GLU A 43 -1.88 0.75 -13.28
C GLU A 43 -0.85 0.06 -14.19
N SER A 44 -1.25 -0.30 -15.41
CA SER A 44 -0.39 -0.96 -16.40
C SER A 44 -0.46 -0.24 -17.73
N GLY A 45 0.66 -0.15 -18.45
CA GLY A 45 0.66 0.32 -19.85
C GLY A 45 -0.04 -0.64 -20.83
N GLN A 46 -0.45 -1.83 -20.36
CA GLN A 46 -1.16 -2.84 -21.15
C GLN A 46 -2.68 -2.86 -20.88
N ALA A 47 -3.17 -2.05 -19.93
CA ALA A 47 -4.57 -2.04 -19.53
C ALA A 47 -5.06 -0.59 -19.36
N ASP A 48 -6.21 -0.25 -19.94
CA ASP A 48 -6.79 1.09 -19.88
C ASP A 48 -7.65 1.30 -18.61
N PHE A 49 -7.17 0.80 -17.47
CA PHE A 49 -7.79 1.01 -16.16
C PHE A 49 -6.77 0.92 -15.02
N GLU A 50 -7.00 1.70 -13.97
CA GLU A 50 -6.32 1.59 -12.67
C GLU A 50 -7.01 0.51 -11.82
N GLY A 51 -6.23 -0.31 -11.14
CA GLY A 51 -6.75 -1.38 -10.29
C GLY A 51 -7.40 -0.85 -9.01
N ASN A 52 -8.03 -1.79 -8.30
CA ASN A 52 -8.69 -1.52 -7.03
C ASN A 52 -8.55 -2.67 -6.03
N THR A 53 -7.52 -3.50 -6.22
CA THR A 53 -7.28 -4.65 -5.36
C THR A 53 -5.84 -4.69 -4.84
N ILE A 54 -5.67 -5.41 -3.72
CA ILE A 54 -4.40 -6.02 -3.36
C ILE A 54 -4.49 -7.54 -3.55
N SER A 55 -3.39 -8.16 -3.94
CA SER A 55 -3.22 -9.62 -3.96
C SER A 55 -2.35 -10.04 -2.78
N ILE A 56 -2.75 -11.09 -2.08
CA ILE A 56 -2.00 -11.73 -1.00
C ILE A 56 -1.47 -13.05 -1.54
N ILE A 57 -0.14 -13.11 -1.70
CA ILE A 57 0.57 -14.24 -2.27
C ILE A 57 1.13 -15.12 -1.16
N ASP A 58 0.79 -16.40 -1.17
CA ASP A 58 1.42 -17.42 -0.31
C ASP A 58 2.79 -17.80 -0.90
N VAL A 59 3.85 -17.56 -0.14
CA VAL A 59 5.23 -17.70 -0.62
C VAL A 59 5.61 -19.16 -0.87
N ASP A 60 5.15 -20.08 -0.04
CA ASP A 60 5.49 -21.49 -0.15
C ASP A 60 4.77 -22.12 -1.35
N ARG A 61 3.48 -21.79 -1.54
CA ARG A 61 2.72 -22.21 -2.72
C ARG A 61 3.29 -21.62 -4.01
N ALA A 62 3.68 -20.34 -3.99
CA ALA A 62 4.32 -19.69 -5.13
C ALA A 62 5.61 -20.41 -5.53
N ARG A 63 6.50 -20.70 -4.57
CA ARG A 63 7.75 -21.43 -4.82
C ARG A 63 7.53 -22.84 -5.34
N ALA A 64 6.50 -23.54 -4.84
CA ALA A 64 6.14 -24.87 -5.31
C ALA A 64 5.43 -24.87 -6.68
N GLY A 65 5.11 -23.68 -7.24
CA GLY A 65 4.28 -23.57 -8.44
C GLY A 65 2.88 -24.15 -8.25
N ALA A 66 2.39 -24.18 -7.01
CA ALA A 66 1.10 -24.75 -6.67
C ALA A 66 -0.05 -23.81 -7.06
N ALA A 67 -1.21 -24.39 -7.35
CA ALA A 67 -2.44 -23.62 -7.50
C ALA A 67 -2.79 -22.84 -6.23
N GLY A 68 -3.46 -21.69 -6.38
CA GLY A 68 -3.82 -20.83 -5.25
C GLY A 68 -2.60 -20.17 -4.58
N ALA A 69 -1.55 -19.88 -5.36
CA ALA A 69 -0.43 -19.06 -4.91
C ALA A 69 -0.86 -17.60 -4.66
N GLU A 70 -1.80 -17.05 -5.43
CA GLU A 70 -2.61 -15.92 -4.98
C GLU A 70 -3.66 -16.47 -4.00
N ALA A 71 -3.36 -16.40 -2.71
CA ALA A 71 -4.21 -16.95 -1.66
C ALA A 71 -5.48 -16.11 -1.46
N ALA A 72 -5.41 -14.80 -1.68
CA ALA A 72 -6.56 -13.92 -1.65
C ALA A 72 -6.37 -12.69 -2.55
N ARG A 73 -7.48 -12.16 -3.05
CA ARG A 73 -7.56 -10.86 -3.72
C ARG A 73 -8.61 -10.02 -3.02
N VAL A 74 -8.22 -8.86 -2.52
CA VAL A 74 -9.07 -7.99 -1.69
C VAL A 74 -9.27 -6.67 -2.41
N ARG A 75 -10.53 -6.25 -2.57
CA ARG A 75 -10.86 -4.92 -3.07
C ARG A 75 -10.64 -3.88 -1.96
N VAL A 76 -10.06 -2.75 -2.32
CA VAL A 76 -9.59 -1.72 -1.39
C VAL A 76 -9.97 -0.33 -1.85
N GLY A 77 -10.38 0.51 -0.90
CA GLY A 77 -10.63 1.94 -1.11
C GLY A 77 -11.96 2.27 -1.76
N THR A 78 -12.79 1.27 -2.09
CA THR A 78 -14.11 1.43 -2.71
C THR A 78 -14.99 0.19 -2.52
N ASP A 79 -16.31 0.40 -2.49
CA ASP A 79 -17.32 -0.66 -2.56
C ASP A 79 -17.84 -0.90 -3.98
N ASP A 80 -17.42 -0.08 -4.95
CA ASP A 80 -17.72 -0.27 -6.37
C ASP A 80 -16.70 -1.24 -7.00
N PRO A 81 -17.11 -2.40 -7.52
CA PRO A 81 -16.22 -3.33 -8.24
C PRO A 81 -15.45 -2.68 -9.40
N ASN A 82 -16.03 -1.65 -10.02
CA ASN A 82 -15.43 -0.89 -11.13
C ASN A 82 -14.78 0.42 -10.68
N GLY A 83 -14.87 0.75 -9.39
CA GLY A 83 -14.28 1.96 -8.83
C GLY A 83 -12.76 1.87 -8.86
N GLN A 84 -12.10 2.76 -9.59
CA GLN A 84 -10.65 2.81 -9.70
C GLN A 84 -10.04 3.48 -8.46
N THR A 85 -9.20 2.77 -7.71
CA THR A 85 -8.62 3.28 -6.46
C THR A 85 -7.11 3.45 -6.51
N ARG A 86 -6.45 2.82 -7.49
CA ARG A 86 -5.02 2.92 -7.79
C ARG A 86 -4.18 2.72 -6.53
N PRO A 87 -4.29 1.56 -5.83
CA PRO A 87 -3.53 1.28 -4.63
C PRO A 87 -2.02 1.37 -4.94
N PHE A 88 -1.31 2.17 -4.14
CA PHE A 88 0.05 2.61 -4.44
C PHE A 88 1.08 1.77 -3.70
N THR A 89 1.12 1.83 -2.38
CA THR A 89 1.95 0.96 -1.53
C THR A 89 1.14 0.28 -0.44
N VAL A 90 1.76 -0.72 0.19
CA VAL A 90 1.26 -1.38 1.38
C VAL A 90 2.31 -1.39 2.49
N ALA A 91 1.84 -1.50 3.73
CA ALA A 91 2.65 -1.85 4.90
C ALA A 91 1.92 -2.90 5.73
N TRP A 92 2.68 -3.76 6.42
CA TRP A 92 2.12 -4.74 7.35
C TRP A 92 2.20 -4.20 8.77
N THR A 93 1.21 -4.52 9.61
CA THR A 93 1.40 -4.40 11.05
C THR A 93 2.50 -5.36 11.53
N PRO A 94 3.24 -5.04 12.60
CA PRO A 94 4.33 -5.88 13.11
C PRO A 94 3.90 -7.31 13.49
N ASP A 95 2.65 -7.48 13.94
CA ASP A 95 2.04 -8.78 14.24
C ASP A 95 1.62 -9.57 12.98
N GLY A 96 1.70 -8.96 11.79
CA GLY A 96 1.31 -9.54 10.50
C GLY A 96 -0.19 -9.73 10.31
N ARG A 97 -1.04 -9.18 11.18
CA ARG A 97 -2.50 -9.40 11.14
C ARG A 97 -3.23 -8.45 10.20
N GLN A 98 -2.68 -7.25 9.96
CA GLN A 98 -3.30 -6.23 9.13
C GLN A 98 -2.35 -5.70 8.05
N ILE A 99 -2.94 -5.28 6.94
CA ILE A 99 -2.26 -4.66 5.81
C ILE A 99 -2.84 -3.26 5.62
N ILE A 100 -1.98 -2.25 5.65
CA ILE A 100 -2.33 -0.85 5.42
C ILE A 100 -2.09 -0.55 3.96
N VAL A 101 -3.07 0.01 3.26
CA VAL A 101 -3.00 0.24 1.80
C VAL A 101 -3.28 1.70 1.50
N ALA A 102 -2.34 2.38 0.83
CA ALA A 102 -2.55 3.73 0.34
C ALA A 102 -3.29 3.71 -1.01
N ASN A 103 -4.53 4.21 -1.06
CA ASN A 103 -5.32 4.26 -2.29
C ASN A 103 -5.24 5.65 -2.92
N PHE A 104 -4.32 5.80 -3.87
CA PHE A 104 -3.95 7.10 -4.44
C PHE A 104 -5.13 7.83 -5.08
N ARG A 105 -5.91 7.12 -5.90
CA ARG A 105 -7.05 7.73 -6.64
C ARG A 105 -8.21 8.03 -5.71
N ALA A 106 -8.46 7.13 -4.76
CA ALA A 106 -9.59 7.22 -3.85
C ALA A 106 -9.35 8.17 -2.66
N ASN A 107 -8.13 8.72 -2.51
CA ASN A 107 -7.74 9.63 -1.43
C ASN A 107 -8.06 9.08 -0.02
N ASN A 108 -7.85 7.78 0.16
CA ASN A 108 -8.10 7.09 1.42
C ASN A 108 -7.03 6.02 1.68
N VAL A 109 -7.03 5.51 2.90
CA VAL A 109 -6.17 4.41 3.35
C VAL A 109 -7.07 3.27 3.80
N SER A 110 -6.86 2.08 3.26
CA SER A 110 -7.56 0.87 3.70
C SER A 110 -6.77 0.16 4.78
N ILE A 111 -7.47 -0.43 5.75
CA ILE A 111 -6.93 -1.46 6.65
C ILE A 111 -7.58 -2.77 6.26
N VAL A 112 -6.76 -3.75 5.86
CA VAL A 112 -7.21 -5.09 5.48
C VAL A 112 -6.82 -6.08 6.56
N ASP A 113 -7.78 -6.88 7.06
CA ASP A 113 -7.51 -7.98 7.99
C ASP A 113 -7.12 -9.24 7.22
N LEU A 114 -5.93 -9.78 7.51
CA LEU A 114 -5.38 -10.93 6.79
C LEU A 114 -6.26 -12.17 6.93
N ARG A 115 -6.79 -12.44 8.13
CA ARG A 115 -7.58 -13.65 8.38
C ARG A 115 -8.88 -13.60 7.60
N LEU A 116 -9.55 -12.45 7.57
CA LEU A 116 -10.76 -12.24 6.77
C LEU A 116 -10.45 -12.36 5.27
N ALA A 117 -9.32 -11.79 4.82
CA ALA A 117 -8.89 -11.88 3.42
C ALA A 117 -8.67 -13.33 2.99
N LEU A 118 -7.94 -14.12 3.78
CA LEU A 118 -7.69 -15.55 3.50
C LEU A 118 -8.94 -16.42 3.59
N ALA A 119 -9.95 -15.98 4.35
CA ALA A 119 -11.28 -16.59 4.37
C ALA A 119 -12.18 -16.14 3.20
N HIS A 120 -11.68 -15.28 2.31
CA HIS A 120 -12.43 -14.63 1.23
C HIS A 120 -13.69 -13.89 1.72
N ASP A 121 -13.64 -13.34 2.94
CA ASP A 121 -14.74 -12.54 3.48
C ASP A 121 -14.79 -11.18 2.75
N PRO A 122 -15.94 -10.76 2.21
CA PRO A 122 -16.07 -9.47 1.54
C PRO A 122 -15.81 -8.26 2.46
N ARG A 123 -15.78 -8.46 3.78
CA ARG A 123 -15.47 -7.45 4.81
C ARG A 123 -13.98 -7.42 5.19
N ALA A 124 -13.12 -8.02 4.38
CA ALA A 124 -11.68 -8.05 4.63
C ALA A 124 -11.07 -6.64 4.72
N GLU A 125 -11.58 -5.65 3.97
CA GLU A 125 -11.31 -4.23 4.24
C GLU A 125 -12.11 -3.81 5.48
N VAL A 126 -11.46 -3.84 6.64
CA VAL A 126 -12.09 -3.57 7.94
C VAL A 126 -12.19 -2.08 8.26
N ALA A 127 -11.42 -1.24 7.58
CA ALA A 127 -11.50 0.21 7.69
C ALA A 127 -11.10 0.89 6.38
N ARG A 128 -11.71 2.04 6.12
CA ARG A 128 -11.39 2.93 5.01
C ARG A 128 -11.33 4.35 5.54
N ILE A 129 -10.13 4.90 5.63
CA ILE A 129 -9.84 6.14 6.35
C ILE A 129 -9.56 7.23 5.33
N PRO A 130 -10.40 8.28 5.23
CA PRO A 130 -10.13 9.38 4.31
C PRO A 130 -8.86 10.11 4.74
N VAL A 131 -8.00 10.43 3.76
CA VAL A 131 -6.80 11.26 3.99
C VAL A 131 -6.97 12.58 3.26
N THR A 132 -7.58 13.53 3.96
CA THR A 132 -7.83 14.88 3.46
C THR A 132 -6.66 15.80 3.79
N ARG A 133 -6.50 16.84 2.99
CA ARG A 133 -5.51 17.89 3.24
C ARG A 133 -6.20 19.12 3.83
N PRO A 134 -5.49 19.90 4.65
CA PRO A 134 -5.94 21.24 4.99
C PRO A 134 -6.14 22.09 3.72
N PRO A 135 -7.05 23.06 3.73
CA PRO A 135 -7.17 24.02 2.63
C PRO A 135 -5.87 24.80 2.42
N GLU A 136 -5.57 25.09 1.15
CA GLU A 136 -4.51 26.02 0.77
C GLU A 136 -4.87 27.47 1.14
N ALA A 137 -3.93 28.39 0.99
CA ALA A 137 -4.15 29.81 1.31
C ALA A 137 -5.30 30.46 0.51
N ASP A 138 -5.60 29.93 -0.68
CA ASP A 138 -6.72 30.35 -1.53
C ASP A 138 -8.04 29.64 -1.21
N GLY A 139 -8.07 28.77 -0.19
CA GLY A 139 -9.22 28.00 0.23
C GLY A 139 -9.45 26.70 -0.56
N SER A 140 -8.63 26.41 -1.57
CA SER A 140 -8.74 25.16 -2.34
C SER A 140 -8.30 23.95 -1.52
N VAL A 141 -8.96 22.81 -1.68
CA VAL A 141 -8.55 21.53 -1.06
C VAL A 141 -8.02 20.62 -2.15
N LEU A 142 -6.70 20.50 -2.19
CA LEU A 142 -6.02 19.60 -3.12
C LEU A 142 -6.19 18.12 -2.69
N PRO A 143 -6.19 17.18 -3.64
CA PRO A 143 -6.37 15.76 -3.33
C PRO A 143 -5.22 15.22 -2.47
N GLY A 144 -5.55 14.32 -1.53
CA GLY A 144 -4.59 13.69 -0.63
C GLY A 144 -3.56 12.85 -1.36
N ARG A 145 -3.97 12.01 -2.33
CA ARG A 145 -3.06 11.18 -3.14
C ARG A 145 -2.02 10.42 -2.29
N PRO A 146 -2.45 9.57 -1.34
CA PRO A 146 -1.53 8.82 -0.49
C PRO A 146 -0.64 7.91 -1.35
N LYS A 147 0.63 7.79 -0.99
CA LYS A 147 1.63 7.00 -1.71
C LYS A 147 2.37 6.05 -0.79
N GLY A 148 3.30 6.57 0.02
CA GLY A 148 4.15 5.76 0.90
C GLY A 148 3.41 5.40 2.18
N THR A 149 3.64 4.20 2.67
CA THR A 149 3.08 3.69 3.92
C THR A 149 4.18 3.04 4.76
N ALA A 150 4.16 3.30 6.06
CA ALA A 150 4.93 2.59 7.06
C ALA A 150 4.09 2.41 8.34
N VAL A 151 4.46 1.46 9.20
CA VAL A 151 3.79 1.21 10.48
C VAL A 151 4.85 1.24 11.57
N THR A 152 4.55 1.87 12.72
CA THR A 152 5.42 1.92 13.90
C THR A 152 5.67 0.52 14.46
N SER A 153 6.80 0.30 15.14
CA SER A 153 7.19 -1.05 15.59
C SER A 153 6.25 -1.61 16.67
N ASP A 154 5.56 -0.74 17.41
CA ASP A 154 4.51 -1.09 18.36
C ASP A 154 3.17 -1.44 17.70
N GLY A 155 3.04 -1.22 16.38
CA GLY A 155 1.82 -1.47 15.62
C GLY A 155 0.68 -0.49 15.88
N ARG A 156 0.94 0.62 16.58
CA ARG A 156 -0.09 1.60 16.95
C ARG A 156 -0.44 2.55 15.81
N TYR A 157 0.56 3.03 15.06
CA TYR A 157 0.36 4.06 14.05
C TYR A 157 0.80 3.59 12.67
N ALA A 158 -0.01 3.93 11.67
CA ALA A 158 0.46 3.99 10.29
C ALA A 158 0.85 5.43 9.92
N VAL A 159 1.98 5.58 9.25
CA VAL A 159 2.47 6.85 8.71
C VAL A 159 2.34 6.79 7.19
N VAL A 160 1.61 7.75 6.63
CA VAL A 160 1.28 7.76 5.20
C VAL A 160 1.66 9.09 4.58
N SER A 161 2.49 9.07 3.53
CA SER A 161 2.83 10.27 2.76
C SER A 161 1.85 10.48 1.63
N GLY A 162 1.67 11.71 1.19
CA GLY A 162 0.92 12.00 -0.02
C GLY A 162 0.98 13.46 -0.41
N GLY A 163 0.27 13.74 -1.49
CA GLY A 163 0.25 15.03 -2.15
C GLY A 163 0.38 14.85 -3.66
N PRO A 164 -0.17 15.77 -4.45
CA PRO A 164 0.00 15.77 -5.89
C PRO A 164 1.40 16.20 -6.28
N ARG A 165 1.82 15.76 -7.46
CA ARG A 165 2.81 16.48 -8.24
C ARG A 165 2.27 17.86 -8.61
N LEU A 166 3.03 18.89 -8.27
CA LEU A 166 2.76 20.28 -8.61
C LEU A 166 3.82 20.79 -9.59
N ASP A 167 3.59 21.99 -10.12
CA ASP A 167 4.57 22.70 -10.92
C ASP A 167 5.87 22.95 -10.13
N PRO A 168 7.06 22.98 -10.77
CA PRO A 168 8.33 23.11 -10.08
C PRO A 168 8.48 24.36 -9.19
N GLY A 169 7.75 25.44 -9.49
CA GLY A 169 7.76 26.69 -8.71
C GLY A 169 6.68 26.76 -7.62
N ALA A 170 5.81 25.76 -7.51
CA ALA A 170 4.74 25.77 -6.52
C ALA A 170 5.28 25.54 -5.09
N PRO A 171 4.69 26.18 -4.07
CA PRO A 171 5.09 25.95 -2.69
C PRO A 171 4.89 24.48 -2.29
N PRO A 172 5.75 23.95 -1.40
CA PRO A 172 5.59 22.61 -0.84
C PRO A 172 4.21 22.39 -0.24
N SER A 173 3.50 21.38 -0.73
CA SER A 173 2.13 21.08 -0.30
C SER A 173 1.94 19.60 0.06
N GLY A 174 3.01 18.80 -0.03
CA GLY A 174 3.04 17.43 0.44
C GLY A 174 2.65 17.31 1.91
N THR A 175 2.05 16.17 2.24
CA THR A 175 1.49 15.88 3.57
C THR A 175 1.96 14.51 4.06
N VAL A 176 2.14 14.37 5.37
CA VAL A 176 2.24 13.09 6.07
C VAL A 176 1.09 12.98 7.07
N TRP A 177 0.29 11.92 6.97
CA TRP A 177 -0.75 11.59 7.94
C TRP A 177 -0.24 10.53 8.91
N VAL A 178 -0.53 10.74 10.19
CA VAL A 178 -0.38 9.71 11.24
C VAL A 178 -1.78 9.18 11.53
N ILE A 179 -1.97 7.89 11.33
CA ILE A 179 -3.24 7.19 11.51
C ILE A 179 -3.09 6.26 12.71
N ASP A 180 -3.91 6.45 13.74
CA ASP A 180 -4.01 5.49 14.84
C ASP A 180 -4.81 4.27 14.35
N LEU A 181 -4.18 3.09 14.38
CA LEU A 181 -4.74 1.86 13.84
C LEU A 181 -5.81 1.24 14.74
N HIS A 182 -5.80 1.57 16.04
CA HIS A 182 -6.84 1.14 16.97
C HIS A 182 -8.09 2.01 16.80
N ALA A 183 -7.91 3.33 16.81
CA ALA A 183 -9.01 4.29 16.61
C ALA A 183 -9.50 4.34 15.16
N ARG A 184 -8.68 3.87 14.20
CA ARG A 184 -8.93 3.89 12.74
C ARG A 184 -9.20 5.30 12.24
N ALA A 185 -8.38 6.25 12.70
CA ALA A 185 -8.55 7.66 12.41
C ALA A 185 -7.21 8.35 12.22
N VAL A 186 -7.20 9.39 11.38
CA VAL A 186 -6.08 10.33 11.31
C VAL A 186 -6.03 11.10 12.63
N VAL A 187 -4.89 11.04 13.31
CA VAL A 187 -4.64 11.72 14.59
C VAL A 187 -3.65 12.87 14.49
N ALA A 188 -2.83 12.89 13.43
CA ALA A 188 -1.97 14.02 13.12
C ALA A 188 -1.77 14.19 11.61
N THR A 189 -1.47 15.41 11.20
CA THR A 189 -1.18 15.76 9.81
C THR A 189 -0.01 16.74 9.78
N VAL A 190 1.07 16.37 9.12
CA VAL A 190 2.25 17.22 8.90
C VAL A 190 2.20 17.73 7.47
N THR A 191 2.24 19.05 7.28
CA THR A 191 2.14 19.70 5.97
C THR A 191 3.47 20.31 5.53
N GLY A 192 3.61 20.57 4.23
CA GLY A 192 4.78 21.26 3.68
C GLY A 192 6.02 20.37 3.53
N VAL A 193 5.86 19.04 3.49
CA VAL A 193 6.97 18.07 3.41
C VAL A 193 7.60 17.95 2.01
N GLY A 194 7.52 19.00 1.19
CA GLY A 194 7.98 19.02 -0.20
C GLY A 194 6.85 18.88 -1.22
N ASN A 195 7.24 18.65 -2.48
CA ASN A 195 6.33 18.41 -3.60
C ASN A 195 6.36 16.91 -3.96
N ASP A 196 5.17 16.31 -4.09
CA ASP A 196 5.01 14.90 -4.47
C ASP A 196 5.77 13.88 -3.59
N PRO A 197 5.61 13.85 -2.26
CA PRO A 197 6.34 12.89 -1.43
C PRO A 197 5.95 11.44 -1.76
N TYR A 198 6.95 10.54 -1.78
CA TYR A 198 6.82 9.11 -2.08
C TYR A 198 7.19 8.23 -0.89
N GLY A 199 8.38 7.62 -0.90
CA GLY A 199 8.79 6.64 0.07
C GLY A 199 8.87 7.23 1.47
N LEU A 200 8.61 6.38 2.45
CA LEU A 200 8.77 6.68 3.87
C LEU A 200 9.60 5.56 4.50
N ALA A 201 10.41 5.93 5.46
CA ALA A 201 11.03 5.02 6.42
C ALA A 201 10.78 5.59 7.81
N ILE A 202 10.48 4.72 8.77
CA ILE A 202 10.37 5.10 10.18
C ILE A 202 11.67 4.63 10.84
N LEU A 203 12.31 5.55 11.56
CA LEU A 203 13.38 5.26 12.51
C LEU A 203 12.82 5.62 13.88
N GLU A 204 12.78 4.66 14.78
CA GLU A 204 12.38 4.84 16.17
C GLU A 204 13.66 4.71 17.00
N ASP A 205 13.91 5.69 17.86
CA ASP A 205 15.00 5.59 18.82
C ASP A 205 14.61 4.59 19.91
N GLU A 206 15.52 3.67 20.24
CA GLU A 206 15.34 2.75 21.37
C GLU A 206 15.57 3.45 22.72
N GLN A 207 14.87 4.54 23.06
CA GLN A 207 14.91 5.19 24.40
C GLN A 207 13.59 5.94 24.64
N ASP A 208 12.80 5.76 25.71
CA ASP A 208 12.93 5.07 27.02
C ASP A 208 11.69 4.21 27.33
#